data_AF-A0A3B9SXG6-F1
#
_entry.id   AF-A0A3B9SXG6-F1
#
_cell.length_a   1.000
_cell.length_b   1.000
_cell.length_c   1.000
_cell.angle_alpha   90.00
_cell.angle_beta   90.00
_cell.angle_gamma   90.00
#
_symmetry.space_group_name_H-M   'P 1'
#
loop_
_entity.id
_entity.type
_entity.pdbx_description
1 polymer ?
#
loop_
_entity_poly.entity_id
_entity_poly.type
_entity_poly.pdbx_seq_one_letter_code
_entity_poly.pdbx_strand_id
1 'polypeptide(L)'
;MLIWKRFEAEVHILRTTIVTSLILCVVEFLTIILASPMAKPDLVLHFLPKDIREAAKDHPEPPKRKQMAAHILLGVFLLVFLGGMLFLGIDGLKRGYGFGKLTLRFISMLYIIKIFDILVQDQWLVMTSGFFQRIFPETKDCAGWHNRRFNNKNQLVRIIVYPFLCMLTAALFVWIGG
;
A
#
# COMPACT_ATOMS: atom_id res chain seq x y z
N MET A 1 -11.36 -2.68 -38.63
CA MET A 1 -11.82 -1.52 -37.82
C MET A 1 -12.35 -1.91 -36.43
N LEU A 2 -13.14 -2.99 -36.29
CA LEU A 2 -13.69 -3.42 -34.98
C LEU A 2 -12.62 -3.92 -33.99
N ILE A 3 -11.64 -4.70 -34.47
CA ILE A 3 -10.53 -5.23 -33.66
C ILE A 3 -9.65 -4.10 -33.10
N TRP A 4 -9.40 -3.08 -33.92
CA TRP A 4 -8.59 -1.91 -33.53
C TRP A 4 -9.25 -1.11 -32.39
N LYS A 5 -10.56 -0.83 -32.50
CA LYS A 5 -11.32 -0.16 -31.43
C LYS A 5 -11.35 -0.97 -30.13
N ARG A 6 -11.44 -2.31 -30.22
CA ARG A 6 -11.38 -3.19 -29.05
C ARG A 6 -10.00 -3.18 -28.39
N PHE A 7 -8.94 -3.18 -29.19
CA PHE A 7 -7.56 -3.08 -28.70
C PHE A 7 -7.29 -1.74 -27.99
N GLU A 8 -7.70 -0.61 -28.58
CA GLU A 8 -7.57 0.71 -27.95
C GLU A 8 -8.32 0.80 -26.62
N ALA A 9 -9.51 0.21 -26.53
CA ALA A 9 -10.28 0.16 -25.29
C ALA A 9 -9.54 -0.63 -24.19
N GLU A 10 -9.03 -1.82 -24.50
CA GLU A 10 -8.26 -2.65 -23.56
C GLU A 10 -6.97 -1.94 -23.10
N VAL A 11 -6.26 -1.26 -24.02
CA VAL A 11 -5.08 -0.44 -23.69
C VAL A 11 -5.45 0.72 -22.76
N HIS A 12 -6.54 1.43 -23.03
CA HIS A 12 -7.00 2.52 -22.18
C HIS A 12 -7.36 2.02 -20.77
N ILE A 13 -8.01 0.88 -20.65
CA ILE A 13 -8.39 0.25 -19.38
C ILE A 13 -7.14 -0.09 -18.56
N LEU A 14 -6.18 -0.77 -19.19
CA LEU A 14 -4.95 -1.19 -18.55
C LEU A 14 -4.19 0.04 -18.05
N ARG A 15 -4.10 1.09 -18.88
CA ARG A 15 -3.49 2.37 -18.52
C ARG A 15 -4.15 3.00 -17.29
N THR A 16 -5.47 3.09 -17.25
CA THR A 16 -6.17 3.67 -16.07
C THR A 16 -5.82 2.91 -14.80
N THR A 17 -5.84 1.58 -14.85
CA THR A 17 -5.53 0.73 -13.69
C THR A 17 -4.10 0.92 -13.24
N ILE A 18 -3.13 0.90 -14.16
CA ILE A 18 -1.71 1.10 -13.84
C ILE A 18 -1.49 2.50 -13.25
N VAL A 19 -1.98 3.56 -13.92
CA VAL A 19 -1.78 4.94 -13.46
C VAL A 19 -2.38 5.16 -12.08
N THR A 20 -3.61 4.71 -11.83
CA THR A 20 -4.22 4.79 -10.50
C THR A 20 -3.38 4.04 -9.47
N SER A 21 -2.91 2.84 -9.78
CA SER A 21 -2.07 2.04 -8.86
C SER A 21 -0.76 2.76 -8.53
N LEU A 22 -0.09 3.34 -9.53
CA LEU A 22 1.15 4.09 -9.34
C LEU A 22 0.93 5.36 -8.51
N ILE A 23 -0.17 6.07 -8.70
CA ILE A 23 -0.56 7.20 -7.85
C ILE A 23 -0.72 6.73 -6.39
N LEU A 24 -1.42 5.60 -6.17
CA LEU A 24 -1.58 5.03 -4.83
C LEU A 24 -0.22 4.67 -4.20
N CYS A 25 0.70 4.06 -4.96
CA CYS A 25 2.06 3.79 -4.48
C CYS A 25 2.79 5.07 -4.05
N VAL A 26 2.71 6.14 -4.86
CA VAL A 26 3.38 7.42 -4.56
C VAL A 26 2.77 8.04 -3.30
N VAL A 27 1.45 8.09 -3.18
CA VAL A 27 0.76 8.66 -2.02
C VAL A 27 1.07 7.87 -0.75
N GLU A 28 1.08 6.53 -0.82
CA GLU A 28 1.47 5.67 0.29
C GLU A 28 2.91 5.93 0.72
N PHE A 29 3.84 5.92 -0.23
CA PHE A 29 5.25 6.16 0.03
C PHE A 29 5.51 7.54 0.66
N LEU A 30 4.92 8.60 0.10
CA LEU A 30 5.04 9.95 0.65
C LEU A 30 4.45 10.03 2.06
N THR A 31 3.30 9.37 2.29
CA THR A 31 2.70 9.29 3.62
C THR A 31 3.66 8.63 4.61
N ILE A 32 4.30 7.51 4.25
CA ILE A 32 5.27 6.84 5.12
C ILE A 32 6.45 7.77 5.42
N ILE A 33 7.05 8.40 4.41
CA ILE A 33 8.22 9.28 4.58
C ILE A 33 7.88 10.48 5.48
N LEU A 34 6.73 11.10 5.28
CA LEU A 34 6.35 12.32 6.00
C LEU A 34 5.81 11.99 7.40
N ALA A 35 4.95 10.98 7.53
CA ALA A 35 4.28 10.67 8.78
C ALA A 35 5.18 9.95 9.79
N SER A 36 6.09 9.06 9.35
CA SER A 36 6.93 8.26 10.27
C SER A 36 7.71 9.08 11.31
N PRO A 37 8.44 10.16 10.96
CA PRO A 37 9.17 10.97 11.96
C PRO A 37 8.27 11.84 12.84
N MET A 38 6.98 11.93 12.53
CA MET A 38 5.99 12.74 13.25
C MET A 38 5.04 11.91 14.10
N ALA A 39 4.86 10.63 13.74
CA ALA A 39 3.97 9.69 14.39
C ALA A 39 4.48 9.30 15.79
N LYS A 40 3.59 8.70 16.58
CA LYS A 40 4.03 8.02 17.80
C LYS A 40 4.98 6.88 17.45
N PRO A 41 6.10 6.71 18.17
CA PRO A 41 7.04 5.61 17.96
C PRO A 41 6.34 4.26 17.90
N ASP A 42 5.47 3.94 18.86
CA ASP A 42 4.72 2.67 18.91
C ASP A 42 3.97 2.34 17.62
N LEU A 43 3.38 3.34 16.96
CA LEU A 43 2.65 3.15 15.71
C LEU A 43 3.60 2.70 14.59
N VAL A 44 4.78 3.31 14.51
CA VAL A 44 5.79 3.00 13.49
C VAL A 44 6.49 1.68 13.80
N LEU A 45 6.93 1.53 15.05
CA LEU A 45 7.66 0.36 15.55
C LEU A 45 6.84 -0.92 15.40
N HIS A 46 5.51 -0.88 15.51
CA HIS A 46 4.65 -2.05 15.31
C HIS A 46 4.95 -2.84 14.03
N PHE A 47 5.34 -2.14 12.96
CA PHE A 47 5.63 -2.72 11.66
C PHE A 47 7.07 -3.26 11.52
N LEU A 48 7.92 -3.04 12.51
CA LEU A 48 9.33 -3.41 12.49
C LEU A 48 9.61 -4.72 13.27
N PRO A 49 10.75 -5.39 12.98
CA PRO A 49 11.22 -6.57 13.71
C PRO A 49 11.29 -6.38 15.23
N LYS A 50 11.15 -7.49 15.97
CA LYS A 50 11.04 -7.48 17.44
C LYS A 50 12.21 -6.80 18.15
N ASP A 51 13.44 -7.09 17.73
CA ASP A 51 14.66 -6.51 18.30
C ASP A 51 14.71 -4.98 18.12
N ILE A 52 14.27 -4.49 16.96
CA ILE A 52 14.14 -3.06 16.69
C ILE A 52 13.10 -2.42 17.61
N ARG A 53 11.94 -3.08 17.80
CA ARG A 53 10.89 -2.59 18.71
C ARG A 53 11.37 -2.51 20.15
N GLU A 54 12.08 -3.52 20.60
CA GLU A 54 12.61 -3.59 21.97
C GLU A 54 13.69 -2.53 22.21
N ALA A 55 14.57 -2.32 21.22
CA ALA A 55 15.62 -1.30 21.30
C ALA A 55 15.06 0.14 21.31
N ALA A 56 13.98 0.40 20.57
CA ALA A 56 13.37 1.73 20.45
C ALA A 56 12.12 1.93 21.33
N LYS A 57 11.81 1.02 22.27
CA LYS A 57 10.57 1.08 23.07
C LYS A 57 10.43 2.37 23.89
N ASP A 58 11.56 2.94 24.31
CA ASP A 58 11.63 4.16 25.14
C ASP A 58 11.96 5.40 24.29
N HIS A 59 11.84 5.31 22.95
CA HIS A 59 12.12 6.43 22.06
C HIS A 59 11.20 7.62 22.38
N PRO A 60 11.74 8.85 22.49
CA PRO A 60 10.94 10.02 22.86
C PRO A 60 9.83 10.29 21.84
N GLU A 61 8.62 10.52 22.34
CA GLU A 61 7.49 10.90 21.48
C GLU A 61 7.72 12.29 20.84
N PRO A 62 7.38 12.47 19.55
CA PRO A 62 7.29 13.81 18.96
C PRO A 62 6.20 14.67 19.65
N PRO A 63 6.25 16.01 19.55
CA PRO A 63 5.19 16.87 20.07
C PRO A 63 3.79 16.51 19.52
N LYS A 64 2.75 16.62 20.34
CA LYS A 64 1.37 16.22 19.97
C LYS A 64 0.86 16.84 18.67
N ARG A 65 1.26 18.08 18.33
CA ARG A 65 0.92 18.72 17.05
C ARG A 65 1.48 17.97 15.83
N LYS A 66 2.70 17.42 15.93
CA LYS A 66 3.29 16.60 14.87
C LYS A 66 2.59 15.25 14.78
N GLN A 67 2.28 14.64 15.93
CA GLN A 67 1.50 13.41 15.97
C GLN A 67 0.13 13.60 15.29
N MET A 68 -0.57 14.71 15.56
CA MET A 68 -1.84 15.04 14.91
C MET A 68 -1.68 15.15 13.38
N ALA A 69 -0.64 15.86 12.91
CA ALA A 69 -0.35 15.96 11.48
C ALA A 69 -0.11 14.58 10.84
N ALA A 70 0.59 13.68 11.52
CA ALA A 70 0.79 12.30 11.05
C ALA A 70 -0.53 11.52 10.91
N HIS A 71 -1.45 11.66 11.87
CA HIS A 71 -2.78 11.02 11.80
C HIS A 71 -3.64 11.60 10.68
N ILE A 72 -3.56 12.92 10.45
CA ILE A 72 -4.25 13.57 9.33
C ILE A 72 -3.71 13.02 8.00
N LEU A 73 -2.38 12.93 7.84
CA LEU A 73 -1.78 12.35 6.63
C LEU A 73 -2.22 10.90 6.42
N LEU A 74 -2.23 10.09 7.47
CA LEU A 74 -2.70 8.71 7.41
C LEU A 74 -4.19 8.64 7.01
N GLY A 75 -5.04 9.50 7.59
CA GLY A 75 -6.46 9.58 7.24
C GLY A 75 -6.68 9.97 5.78
N VAL A 76 -5.94 10.97 5.28
CA VAL A 76 -5.97 11.38 3.87
C VAL A 76 -5.53 10.23 2.96
N PHE A 77 -4.45 9.52 3.31
CA PHE A 77 -4.01 8.35 2.57
C PHE A 77 -5.11 7.29 2.48
N LEU A 78 -5.77 6.94 3.58
CA LEU A 78 -6.86 5.96 3.59
C LEU A 78 -8.03 6.39 2.70
N LEU A 79 -8.38 7.68 2.73
CA LEU A 79 -9.42 8.24 1.85
C LEU A 79 -9.02 8.16 0.37
N VAL A 80 -7.77 8.48 0.03
CA VAL A 80 -7.25 8.38 -1.34
C VAL A 80 -7.22 6.94 -1.81
N PHE A 81 -6.80 6.00 -0.95
CA PHE A 81 -6.76 4.58 -1.26
C PHE A 81 -8.16 4.03 -1.52
N LEU A 82 -9.12 4.32 -0.65
CA LEU A 82 -10.53 3.96 -0.84
C LEU A 82 -11.11 4.63 -2.10
N GLY A 83 -10.81 5.92 -2.31
CA GLY A 83 -11.21 6.65 -3.50
C GLY A 83 -10.69 6.03 -4.79
N GLY A 84 -9.44 5.57 -4.82
CA GLY A 84 -8.85 4.84 -5.95
C GLY A 84 -9.58 3.52 -6.25
N MET A 85 -9.92 2.76 -5.21
CA MET A 85 -10.70 1.53 -5.36
C MET A 85 -12.11 1.81 -5.89
N LEU A 86 -12.81 2.79 -5.32
CA LEU A 86 -14.13 3.24 -5.77
C LEU A 86 -14.10 3.72 -7.21
N PHE A 87 -13.10 4.53 -7.56
CA PHE A 87 -12.91 5.03 -8.93
C PHE A 87 -12.75 3.89 -9.94
N LEU A 88 -11.88 2.92 -9.69
CA LEU A 88 -11.67 1.79 -10.60
C LEU A 88 -12.89 0.87 -10.71
N GLY A 89 -13.61 0.67 -9.60
CA GLY A 89 -14.86 -0.10 -9.57
C GLY A 89 -15.96 0.57 -10.40
N ILE A 90 -16.25 1.85 -10.12
CA ILE A 90 -17.28 2.64 -10.82
C ILE A 90 -16.92 2.80 -12.30
N ASP A 91 -15.66 3.12 -12.64
CA ASP A 91 -15.20 3.18 -14.04
C ASP A 91 -15.35 1.82 -14.73
N GLY A 92 -15.09 0.71 -14.03
CA GLY A 92 -15.30 -0.63 -14.55
C GLY A 92 -16.77 -0.90 -14.88
N LEU A 93 -17.68 -0.61 -13.95
CA LEU A 93 -19.13 -0.79 -14.15
C LEU A 93 -19.65 0.06 -15.32
N LYS A 94 -19.24 1.33 -15.42
CA LYS A 94 -19.57 2.22 -16.56
C LYS A 94 -19.09 1.69 -17.91
N ARG A 95 -18.07 0.83 -17.91
CA ARG A 95 -17.52 0.16 -19.10
C ARG A 95 -18.11 -1.24 -19.33
N GLY A 96 -19.13 -1.63 -18.55
CA GLY A 96 -19.79 -2.93 -18.67
C GLY A 96 -18.96 -4.09 -18.11
N TYR A 97 -18.11 -3.86 -17.11
CA TYR A 97 -17.31 -4.92 -16.51
C TYR A 97 -18.19 -5.79 -15.62
N GLY A 98 -18.31 -7.08 -15.97
CA GLY A 98 -18.80 -8.09 -15.06
C GLY A 98 -17.78 -8.50 -13.99
N PHE A 99 -18.19 -9.41 -13.12
CA PHE A 99 -17.42 -9.90 -11.98
C PHE A 99 -15.96 -10.26 -12.30
N GLY A 100 -15.72 -11.05 -13.36
CA GLY A 100 -14.37 -11.52 -13.71
C GLY A 100 -13.42 -10.39 -14.11
N LYS A 101 -13.89 -9.43 -14.92
CA LYS A 101 -13.06 -8.29 -15.34
C LYS A 101 -12.75 -7.34 -14.19
N LEU A 102 -13.73 -7.07 -13.32
CA LEU A 102 -13.50 -6.28 -12.09
C LEU A 102 -12.53 -6.98 -11.13
N THR A 103 -12.68 -8.29 -10.95
CA THR A 103 -11.76 -9.09 -10.12
C THR A 103 -10.33 -8.96 -10.62
N LEU A 104 -10.09 -9.21 -11.92
CA LEU A 104 -8.75 -9.10 -12.50
C LEU A 104 -8.18 -7.68 -12.36
N ARG A 105 -9.03 -6.66 -12.51
CA ARG A 105 -8.62 -5.26 -12.34
C ARG A 105 -8.15 -4.95 -10.93
N PHE A 106 -8.90 -5.38 -9.91
CA PHE A 106 -8.50 -5.20 -8.51
C PHE A 106 -7.27 -6.02 -8.13
N ILE A 107 -7.13 -7.25 -8.65
CA ILE A 107 -5.91 -8.05 -8.47
C ILE A 107 -4.71 -7.31 -9.06
N SER A 108 -4.84 -6.79 -10.28
CA SER A 108 -3.78 -6.05 -10.96
C SER A 108 -3.36 -4.83 -10.14
N MET A 109 -4.32 -4.05 -9.66
CA MET A 109 -4.04 -2.90 -8.80
C MET A 109 -3.33 -3.30 -7.50
N LEU A 110 -3.87 -4.25 -6.75
CA LEU A 110 -3.28 -4.67 -5.48
C LEU A 110 -1.89 -5.27 -5.66
N TYR A 111 -1.64 -6.01 -6.75
CA TYR A 111 -0.32 -6.61 -6.99
C TYR A 111 0.71 -5.59 -7.46
N ILE A 112 0.33 -4.55 -8.22
CA ILE A 112 1.24 -3.43 -8.52
C ILE A 112 1.67 -2.74 -7.23
N ILE A 113 0.71 -2.40 -6.36
CA ILE A 113 0.97 -1.79 -5.05
C ILE A 113 1.84 -2.73 -4.21
N LYS A 114 1.56 -4.03 -4.24
CA LYS A 114 2.30 -5.02 -3.45
C LYS A 114 3.75 -5.22 -3.91
N ILE A 115 3.98 -5.23 -5.21
CA ILE A 115 5.33 -5.27 -5.78
C ILE A 115 6.10 -4.01 -5.35
N PHE A 116 5.45 -2.84 -5.41
CA PHE A 116 6.05 -1.60 -4.95
C PHE A 116 6.39 -1.63 -3.45
N ASP A 117 5.50 -2.11 -2.59
CA ASP A 117 5.74 -2.32 -1.16
C ASP A 117 6.97 -3.20 -0.91
N ILE A 118 7.03 -4.37 -1.56
CA ILE A 118 8.13 -5.33 -1.41
C ILE A 118 9.49 -4.76 -1.86
N LEU A 119 9.52 -4.00 -2.95
CA LEU A 119 10.77 -3.52 -3.56
C LEU A 119 11.22 -2.17 -2.98
N VAL A 120 10.28 -1.24 -2.78
CA VAL A 120 10.59 0.14 -2.40
C VAL A 120 10.44 0.34 -0.91
N GLN A 121 9.33 -0.07 -0.30
CA GLN A 121 9.09 0.18 1.12
C GLN A 121 9.88 -0.81 1.98
N ASP A 122 9.68 -2.11 1.80
CA ASP A 122 10.37 -3.13 2.58
C ASP A 122 11.89 -3.15 2.31
N GLN A 123 12.28 -3.32 1.04
CA GLN A 123 13.70 -3.53 0.73
C GLN A 123 14.49 -2.23 0.77
N TRP A 124 14.07 -1.23 -0.01
CA TRP A 124 14.86 -0.01 -0.12
C TRP A 124 14.69 0.88 1.11
N LEU A 125 13.46 1.23 1.50
CA LEU A 125 13.21 2.20 2.56
C LEU A 125 13.55 1.63 3.94
N VAL A 126 13.00 0.48 4.31
CA VAL A 126 13.19 -0.13 5.63
C VAL A 126 14.59 -0.72 5.78
N MET A 127 15.06 -1.55 4.85
CA MET A 127 16.31 -2.31 5.04
C MET A 127 17.58 -1.60 4.54
N THR A 128 17.50 -0.78 3.48
CA THR A 128 18.72 -0.32 2.77
C THR A 128 19.04 1.16 2.99
N SER A 129 18.03 2.03 3.02
CA SER A 129 18.22 3.49 2.92
C SER A 129 18.71 4.18 4.21
N GLY A 130 18.74 3.46 5.33
CA GLY A 130 19.04 4.06 6.63
C GLY A 130 17.95 5.02 7.15
N PHE A 131 16.76 5.05 6.53
CA PHE A 131 15.71 6.01 6.85
C PHE A 131 15.20 5.85 8.29
N PHE A 132 14.78 4.64 8.68
CA PHE A 132 14.26 4.42 10.03
C PHE A 132 15.36 4.46 11.10
N GLN A 133 16.61 4.13 10.76
CA GLN A 133 17.76 4.29 11.65
C GLN A 133 18.11 5.77 11.92
N ARG A 134 17.65 6.70 11.07
CA ARG A 134 17.74 8.14 11.35
C ARG A 134 16.63 8.62 12.28
N ILE A 135 15.48 7.95 12.26
CA ILE A 135 14.37 8.22 13.18
C ILE A 135 14.68 7.60 14.55
N PHE A 136 15.15 6.34 14.57
CA PHE A 136 15.45 5.53 15.75
C PHE A 136 16.95 5.16 15.79
N PRO A 137 17.86 6.12 16.07
CA PRO A 137 19.30 5.87 16.04
C PRO A 137 19.79 4.78 16.99
N GLU A 138 19.07 4.51 18.07
CA GLU A 138 19.33 3.44 19.04
C GLU A 138 19.18 2.03 18.46
N THR A 139 18.62 1.89 17.26
CA THR A 139 18.36 0.60 16.61
C THR A 139 19.44 0.22 15.59
N LYS A 140 20.46 1.06 15.36
CA LYS A 140 21.41 0.91 14.23
C LYS A 140 22.07 -0.48 14.16
N ASP A 141 22.37 -1.07 15.31
CA ASP A 141 23.07 -2.35 15.41
C ASP A 141 22.11 -3.56 15.49
N CYS A 142 20.79 -3.34 15.39
CA CYS A 142 19.81 -4.41 15.40
C CYS A 142 19.95 -5.31 14.16
N ALA A 143 20.03 -6.62 14.39
CA ALA A 143 20.11 -7.62 13.32
C ALA A 143 18.85 -7.62 12.43
N GLY A 144 17.71 -7.15 12.93
CA GLY A 144 16.44 -7.02 12.23
C GLY A 144 16.53 -6.24 10.92
N TRP A 145 17.43 -5.26 10.80
CA TRP A 145 17.63 -4.49 9.57
C TRP A 145 18.12 -5.33 8.39
N HIS A 146 18.77 -6.46 8.67
CA HIS A 146 19.32 -7.38 7.67
C HIS A 146 18.50 -8.67 7.53
N ASN A 147 17.44 -8.84 8.32
CA ASN A 147 16.65 -10.06 8.36
C ASN A 147 15.27 -9.91 7.69
N ARG A 148 15.22 -10.15 6.38
CA ARG A 148 13.97 -10.10 5.59
C ARG A 148 12.94 -11.19 5.98
N ARG A 149 13.38 -12.25 6.69
CA ARG A 149 12.56 -13.42 6.99
C ARG A 149 11.34 -13.09 7.84
N PHE A 150 11.42 -12.06 8.68
CA PHE A 150 10.29 -11.57 9.48
C PHE A 150 9.10 -11.20 8.59
N ASN A 151 9.34 -10.47 7.48
CA ASN A 151 8.26 -10.01 6.64
C ASN A 151 7.78 -11.08 5.63
N ASN A 152 8.65 -11.98 5.19
CA ASN A 152 8.34 -12.96 4.14
C ASN A 152 7.11 -13.85 4.44
N LYS A 153 6.90 -14.26 5.70
CA LYS A 153 5.72 -15.06 6.09
C LYS A 153 4.42 -14.26 5.90
N ASN A 154 4.40 -13.03 6.39
CA ASN A 154 3.24 -12.14 6.25
C ASN A 154 3.00 -11.76 4.79
N GLN A 155 4.06 -11.56 4.02
CA GLN A 155 4.02 -11.27 2.58
C GLN A 155 3.36 -12.42 1.82
N LEU A 156 3.72 -13.68 2.09
CA LEU A 156 3.11 -14.84 1.45
C LEU A 156 1.61 -14.96 1.75
N VAL A 157 1.22 -14.79 3.02
CA VAL A 157 -0.20 -14.81 3.41
C VAL A 157 -0.98 -13.72 2.66
N ARG A 158 -0.44 -12.51 2.58
CA ARG A 158 -1.06 -11.39 1.85
C ARG A 158 -1.24 -11.71 0.36
N ILE A 159 -0.21 -12.25 -0.29
CA ILE A 159 -0.28 -12.64 -1.71
C ILE A 159 -1.40 -13.68 -1.95
N ILE A 160 -1.57 -14.64 -1.04
CA ILE A 160 -2.63 -15.66 -1.17
C ILE A 160 -4.02 -15.06 -0.88
N VAL A 161 -4.15 -14.19 0.11
CA VAL A 161 -5.44 -13.65 0.56
C VAL A 161 -5.98 -12.57 -0.40
N TYR A 162 -5.11 -11.78 -1.02
CA TYR A 162 -5.51 -10.64 -1.86
C TYR A 162 -6.48 -10.99 -3.00
N PRO A 163 -6.29 -12.07 -3.78
CA PRO A 163 -7.25 -12.49 -4.80
C PRO A 163 -8.68 -12.69 -4.25
N PHE A 164 -8.82 -13.25 -3.05
CA PHE A 164 -10.13 -13.46 -2.42
C PHE A 164 -10.78 -12.14 -2.00
N LEU A 165 -10.00 -11.20 -1.48
CA LEU A 165 -10.48 -9.85 -1.17
C LEU A 165 -10.89 -9.09 -2.45
N CYS A 166 -10.14 -9.25 -3.54
CA CYS A 166 -10.50 -8.67 -4.84
C CYS A 166 -11.80 -9.26 -5.39
N MET A 167 -12.00 -10.57 -5.28
CA MET A 167 -13.26 -11.22 -5.65
C MET A 167 -14.43 -10.69 -4.82
N LEU A 168 -14.28 -10.60 -3.50
CA LEU A 168 -15.31 -10.04 -2.62
C LEU A 168 -15.65 -8.60 -3.01
N THR A 169 -14.63 -7.78 -3.26
CA THR A 169 -14.79 -6.38 -3.66
C THR A 169 -15.51 -6.28 -5.01
N ALA A 170 -15.10 -7.07 -6.01
CA ALA A 170 -15.75 -7.11 -7.31
C ALA A 170 -17.22 -7.56 -7.21
N ALA A 171 -17.52 -8.56 -6.38
CA ALA A 171 -18.89 -9.01 -6.13
C ALA A 171 -19.75 -7.89 -5.53
N LEU A 172 -19.23 -7.13 -4.57
CA LEU A 172 -19.94 -5.98 -4.00
C LEU A 172 -20.25 -4.91 -5.06
N PHE A 173 -19.31 -4.57 -5.93
CA PHE A 173 -19.58 -3.62 -7.01
C PHE A 173 -20.64 -4.10 -7.99
N VAL A 174 -20.59 -5.38 -8.40
CA VAL A 174 -21.59 -5.95 -9.30
C VAL A 174 -22.96 -6.01 -8.63
N TRP A 175 -23.03 -6.33 -7.34
CA TRP A 175 -24.28 -6.39 -6.60
C TRP A 175 -24.93 -5.02 -6.38
N ILE A 176 -24.13 -3.96 -6.17
CA ILE A 176 -24.64 -2.58 -5.97
C ILE A 176 -24.97 -1.91 -7.31
N GLY A 177 -24.21 -2.21 -8.36
CA GLY A 177 -24.29 -1.52 -9.65
C GLY A 177 -25.04 -2.26 -10.76
N GLY A 178 -25.50 -3.49 -10.50
CA GLY A 178 -26.38 -4.27 -11.39
C GLY A 178 -27.83 -4.22 -10.92
#